data_AF-C6K3W2-F1
#
_entry.id   AF-C6K3W2-F1
#
_cell.length_a   1.000
_cell.length_b   1.000
_cell.length_c   1.000
_cell.angle_alpha   90.00
_cell.angle_beta   90.00
_cell.angle_gamma   90.00
#
_symmetry.space_group_name_H-M   'P 1'
#
loop_
_entity.id
_entity.type
_entity.pdbx_description
1 polymer ?
#
loop_
_entity_poly.entity_id
_entity_poly.type
_entity_poly.pdbx_seq_one_letter_code
_entity_poly.pdbx_strand_id
1 'polypeptide(L)'
;MGCAPCRVGLVIYCILQLIAFLFILVGTPIDQFRLSSQEMFSNTPCLTLWGWKQKCNSATYDTRTNTLWSSCPNRKDRFRAAEALSIIAIGLSLIACILGFVMLCCCRCLRWLTLILNLLATGVACAVVALMIDAYYNNHDSPT
;
A
#
# COMPACT_ATOMS: atom_id res chain seq x y z
N MET A 1 -39.18 -6.13 17.64
CA MET A 1 -38.83 -4.71 17.36
C MET A 1 -37.33 -4.66 17.13
N GLY A 2 -36.75 -4.61 15.93
CA GLY A 2 -37.14 -4.04 14.65
C GLY A 2 -35.91 -3.26 14.19
N CYS A 3 -35.02 -3.84 13.38
CA CYS A 3 -33.79 -3.15 12.93
C CYS A 3 -33.25 -3.77 11.61
N ALA A 4 -34.11 -3.87 10.59
CA ALA A 4 -33.64 -4.01 9.20
C ALA A 4 -32.52 -2.99 8.83
N PRO A 5 -32.56 -1.70 9.23
CA PRO A 5 -31.47 -0.75 8.93
C PRO A 5 -30.11 -1.13 9.54
N CYS A 6 -30.09 -1.87 10.66
CA CYS A 6 -28.82 -2.28 11.25
C CYS A 6 -28.09 -3.38 10.46
N ARG A 7 -28.84 -4.27 9.80
CA ARG A 7 -28.24 -5.30 8.94
C ARG A 7 -27.69 -4.68 7.66
N VAL A 8 -28.44 -3.75 7.06
CA VAL A 8 -27.98 -3.03 5.86
C VAL A 8 -26.72 -2.23 6.15
N GLY A 9 -26.66 -1.50 7.26
CA GLY A 9 -25.45 -0.75 7.64
C GLY A 9 -24.21 -1.64 7.88
N LEU A 10 -24.39 -2.82 8.49
CA LEU A 10 -23.30 -3.78 8.69
C LEU A 10 -22.83 -4.40 7.37
N VAL A 11 -23.75 -4.71 6.45
CA VAL A 11 -23.41 -5.23 5.12
C VAL A 11 -22.66 -4.18 4.30
N ILE A 12 -23.13 -2.93 4.28
CA ILE A 12 -22.44 -1.83 3.60
C ILE A 12 -21.03 -1.65 4.17
N TYR A 13 -20.89 -1.68 5.51
CA TYR A 13 -19.58 -1.59 6.17
C TYR A 13 -18.64 -2.71 5.72
N CYS A 14 -19.11 -3.96 5.67
CA CYS A 14 -18.32 -5.10 5.20
C CYS A 14 -17.89 -4.96 3.74
N ILE A 15 -18.78 -4.46 2.87
CA ILE A 15 -18.48 -4.22 1.45
C ILE A 15 -17.40 -3.14 1.32
N LEU A 16 -17.55 -2.01 2.01
CA LEU A 16 -16.56 -0.93 2.00
C LEU A 16 -15.20 -1.41 2.53
N GLN A 17 -15.20 -2.26 3.56
CA GLN A 17 -13.99 -2.85 4.12
C GLN A 17 -13.25 -3.72 3.10
N LEU A 18 -14.00 -4.55 2.37
CA LEU A 18 -13.45 -5.39 1.31
C LEU A 18 -12.86 -4.54 0.17
N ILE A 19 -13.60 -3.50 -0.25
CA ILE A 19 -13.14 -2.57 -1.29
C ILE A 19 -11.84 -1.87 -0.85
N ALA A 20 -11.77 -1.36 0.39
CA ALA A 20 -10.57 -0.73 0.93
C ALA A 20 -9.38 -1.69 0.98
N PHE A 21 -9.59 -2.94 1.41
CA PHE A 21 -8.56 -3.97 1.39
C PHE A 21 -8.07 -4.26 -0.04
N LEU A 22 -8.96 -4.41 -1.01
CA LEU A 22 -8.58 -4.65 -2.41
C LEU A 22 -7.78 -3.48 -2.98
N PHE A 23 -8.15 -2.24 -2.66
CA PHE A 23 -7.38 -1.07 -3.08
C PHE A 23 -5.97 -1.04 -2.48
N ILE A 24 -5.80 -1.39 -1.21
CA ILE A 24 -4.47 -1.47 -0.58
C ILE A 24 -3.66 -2.64 -1.18
N LEU A 25 -4.31 -3.79 -1.36
CA LEU A 25 -3.68 -4.99 -1.90
C LEU A 25 -3.20 -4.80 -3.34
N VAL A 26 -3.99 -4.14 -4.20
CA VAL A 26 -3.66 -3.87 -5.61
C VAL A 26 -2.84 -2.59 -5.76
N GLY A 27 -3.03 -1.61 -4.89
CA GLY A 27 -2.27 -0.36 -4.90
C GLY A 27 -0.81 -0.52 -4.44
N THR A 28 -0.53 -1.45 -3.53
CA THR A 28 0.84 -1.75 -3.07
C THR A 28 1.78 -2.25 -4.19
N PRO A 29 1.36 -3.17 -5.08
CA PRO A 29 2.17 -3.60 -6.21
C PRO A 29 2.13 -2.66 -7.42
N ILE A 30 1.19 -1.70 -7.50
CA ILE A 30 1.11 -0.75 -8.61
C ILE A 30 2.31 0.20 -8.59
N ASP A 31 2.94 0.37 -9.76
CA ASP A 31 4.10 1.22 -9.97
C ASP A 31 3.82 2.67 -9.52
N GLN A 32 4.62 3.17 -8.57
CA GLN A 32 4.49 4.52 -8.03
C GLN A 32 5.08 5.58 -8.98
N PHE A 33 6.08 5.22 -9.78
CA PHE A 33 6.77 6.16 -10.67
C PHE A 33 6.93 5.57 -12.08
N ARG A 34 6.40 6.30 -13.07
CA ARG A 34 6.63 6.03 -14.49
C ARG A 34 7.48 7.16 -15.06
N LEU A 35 8.55 6.81 -15.77
CA LEU A 35 9.39 7.80 -16.44
C LEU A 35 8.63 8.37 -17.64
N SER A 36 8.35 9.67 -17.57
CA SER A 36 7.42 10.41 -18.46
C SER A 36 7.92 10.58 -19.91
N SER A 37 9.07 10.03 -20.31
CA SER A 37 9.68 10.37 -21.60
C SER A 37 9.20 9.53 -22.79
N GLN A 38 8.40 8.48 -22.59
CA GLN A 38 7.73 7.78 -23.69
C GLN A 38 6.35 7.28 -23.27
N GLU A 39 5.34 7.65 -24.06
CA GLU A 39 4.03 7.01 -24.26
C GLU A 39 3.48 6.19 -23.06
N MET A 40 2.36 6.63 -22.49
CA MET A 40 1.66 6.01 -21.35
C MET A 40 1.32 4.51 -21.52
N PHE A 41 1.42 3.98 -22.74
CA PHE A 41 1.20 2.57 -23.12
C PHE A 41 2.43 1.85 -23.70
N SER A 42 3.58 2.52 -23.78
CA SER A 42 4.83 1.89 -24.24
C SER A 42 5.53 1.15 -23.11
N ASN A 43 6.39 0.21 -23.50
CA ASN A 43 7.13 -0.72 -22.64
C ASN A 43 8.29 0.01 -21.93
N THR A 44 7.95 1.08 -21.21
CA THR A 44 8.92 1.99 -20.60
C THR A 44 9.45 1.45 -19.28
N PRO A 45 10.63 1.91 -18.85
CA PRO A 45 11.15 1.59 -17.55
C PRO A 45 10.29 2.21 -16.44
N CYS A 46 10.01 1.44 -15.40
CA CYS A 46 9.30 1.88 -14.20
C CYS A 46 10.07 1.53 -12.94
N LEU A 47 9.86 2.38 -11.94
CA LEU A 47 10.38 2.21 -10.61
C LEU A 47 9.20 1.86 -9.68
N THR A 48 9.22 0.64 -9.19
CA THR A 48 8.30 0.16 -8.15
C THR A 48 8.91 0.34 -6.77
N LEU A 49 8.08 0.16 -5.73
CA LEU A 49 8.53 -0.02 -4.35
C LEU A 49 9.56 -1.14 -4.19
N TRP A 50 9.50 -2.16 -5.04
CA TRP A 50 10.26 -3.41 -4.93
C TRP A 50 11.52 -3.46 -5.80
N GLY A 51 11.63 -2.55 -6.76
CA GLY A 51 12.77 -2.49 -7.67
C GLY A 51 12.47 -1.83 -9.01
N TRP A 52 13.48 -1.86 -9.86
CA TRP A 52 13.41 -1.36 -11.22
C TRP A 52 13.00 -2.46 -12.19
N LYS A 53 12.13 -2.09 -13.13
CA LYS A 53 11.75 -2.93 -14.25
C LYS A 53 12.02 -2.21 -15.55
N GLN A 54 12.72 -2.85 -16.48
CA GLN A 54 12.90 -2.31 -17.83
C GLN A 54 11.60 -2.36 -18.64
N LYS A 55 10.74 -3.32 -18.34
CA LYS A 55 9.39 -3.49 -18.91
C LYS A 55 8.36 -3.56 -17.78
N CYS A 56 7.48 -2.56 -17.66
CA CYS A 56 6.46 -2.55 -16.59
C CYS A 56 5.50 -3.73 -16.62
N ASN A 57 5.24 -4.30 -17.80
CA ASN A 57 4.35 -5.46 -17.94
C ASN A 57 5.03 -6.80 -17.59
N SER A 58 6.32 -6.80 -17.21
CA SER A 58 7.03 -8.02 -16.82
C SER A 58 6.89 -8.29 -15.32
N ALA A 59 6.68 -9.55 -14.94
CA ALA A 59 6.75 -9.98 -13.54
C ALA A 59 8.18 -9.99 -12.98
N THR A 60 9.19 -9.97 -13.86
CA THR A 60 10.60 -10.01 -13.49
C THR A 60 11.14 -8.61 -13.20
N TYR A 61 11.89 -8.49 -12.11
CA TYR A 61 12.65 -7.29 -11.76
C TYR A 61 14.06 -7.42 -12.33
N ASP A 62 14.52 -6.43 -13.09
CA ASP A 62 15.90 -6.42 -13.63
C ASP A 62 16.90 -6.12 -12.50
N THR A 63 16.57 -5.17 -11.62
CA THR A 63 17.36 -4.86 -10.45
C THR A 63 16.47 -4.59 -9.24
N ARG A 64 16.85 -5.14 -8.07
CA ARG A 64 16.13 -4.89 -6.81
C ARG A 64 16.54 -3.53 -6.23
N THR A 65 15.67 -2.94 -5.41
CA THR A 65 15.94 -1.71 -4.64
C THR A 65 17.29 -1.74 -3.93
N ASN A 66 17.65 -2.87 -3.31
CA ASN A 66 18.89 -3.01 -2.55
C ASN A 66 20.16 -2.90 -3.42
N THR A 67 20.10 -3.31 -4.70
CA THR A 67 21.24 -3.18 -5.63
C THR A 67 21.24 -1.82 -6.31
N LEU A 68 20.06 -1.30 -6.64
CA LEU A 68 19.87 0.00 -7.30
C LEU A 68 20.40 1.16 -6.44
N TRP A 69 20.11 1.14 -5.14
CA TRP A 69 20.52 2.18 -4.18
C TRP A 69 21.72 1.79 -3.33
N SER A 70 22.57 0.86 -3.81
CA SER A 70 23.75 0.40 -3.07
C SER A 70 24.74 1.53 -2.76
N SER A 71 24.87 2.50 -3.67
CA SER A 71 25.71 3.70 -3.48
C SER A 71 25.07 4.78 -2.60
N CYS A 72 23.78 4.69 -2.28
CA CYS A 72 23.01 5.71 -1.57
C CYS A 72 22.31 5.10 -0.33
N PRO A 73 23.02 4.91 0.80
CA PRO A 73 22.50 4.19 1.96
C PRO A 73 21.26 4.85 2.57
N ASN A 74 21.22 6.18 2.66
CA ASN A 74 20.07 6.93 3.17
C ASN A 74 18.80 6.69 2.36
N ARG A 75 18.93 6.67 1.02
CA ARG A 75 17.83 6.41 0.11
C ARG A 75 17.37 4.95 0.22
N LYS A 76 18.33 4.02 0.31
CA LYS A 76 18.05 2.59 0.46
C LYS A 76 17.23 2.27 1.71
N ASP A 77 17.58 2.86 2.85
CA ASP A 77 16.89 2.58 4.11
C ASP A 77 15.44 3.06 4.11
N ARG A 78 15.15 4.17 3.42
CA ARG A 78 13.78 4.68 3.25
C ARG A 78 12.93 3.78 2.36
N PHE A 79 13.49 3.29 1.25
CA PHE A 79 12.80 2.31 0.40
C PHE A 79 12.52 1.03 1.18
N ARG A 80 13.48 0.54 1.97
CA ARG A 80 13.30 -0.64 2.82
C ARG A 80 12.24 -0.42 3.90
N ALA A 81 12.20 0.76 4.51
CA ALA A 81 11.15 1.12 5.46
C ALA A 81 9.77 1.16 4.78
N ALA A 82 9.69 1.73 3.58
CA ALA A 82 8.46 1.79 2.79
C ALA A 82 7.97 0.38 2.37
N GLU A 83 8.89 -0.52 1.96
CA GLU A 83 8.57 -1.94 1.70
C GLU A 83 7.95 -2.60 2.94
N ALA A 84 8.58 -2.47 4.11
CA ALA A 84 8.08 -3.06 5.35
C ALA A 84 6.72 -2.49 5.77
N LEU A 85 6.56 -1.16 5.69
CA LEU A 85 5.30 -0.47 6.02
C LEU A 85 4.17 -0.90 5.09
N SER A 86 4.44 -1.13 3.81
CA SER A 86 3.42 -1.59 2.86
C SER A 86 2.89 -3.00 3.21
N ILE A 87 3.77 -3.92 3.62
CA ILE A 87 3.38 -5.26 4.10
C ILE A 87 2.52 -5.14 5.37
N ILE A 88 2.91 -4.26 6.29
CA ILE A 88 2.15 -4.00 7.52
C ILE A 88 0.76 -3.44 7.18
N ALA A 89 0.64 -2.51 6.23
CA ALA A 89 -0.64 -1.95 5.80
C ALA A 89 -1.56 -3.03 5.19
N ILE A 90 -1.02 -3.95 4.38
CA ILE A 90 -1.76 -5.11 3.86
C ILE A 90 -2.22 -6.00 5.03
N GLY A 91 -1.35 -6.29 5.99
CA GLY A 91 -1.71 -7.08 7.16
C GLY A 91 -2.82 -6.46 8.00
N LEU A 92 -2.71 -5.16 8.31
CA LEU A 92 -3.71 -4.41 9.08
C LEU A 92 -5.07 -4.37 8.37
N SER A 93 -5.06 -4.14 7.05
CA SER A 93 -6.29 -4.10 6.24
C SER A 93 -6.92 -5.48 6.09
N LEU A 94 -6.14 -6.56 6.00
CA LEU A 94 -6.64 -7.94 6.00
C LEU A 94 -7.31 -8.29 7.33
N ILE A 95 -6.67 -7.99 8.46
CA ILE A 95 -7.26 -8.22 9.79
C ILE A 95 -8.56 -7.43 9.94
N ALA A 96 -8.58 -6.17 9.50
CA ALA A 96 -9.79 -5.36 9.50
C ALA A 96 -10.91 -5.96 8.62
N CYS A 97 -10.56 -6.55 7.47
CA CYS A 97 -11.50 -7.25 6.60
C CYS A 97 -12.11 -8.49 7.27
N ILE A 98 -11.28 -9.34 7.87
CA ILE A 98 -11.73 -10.54 8.60
C ILE A 98 -12.65 -10.14 9.76
N LEU A 99 -12.26 -9.14 10.55
CA LEU A 99 -13.10 -8.63 11.64
C LEU A 99 -14.43 -8.04 11.11
N GLY A 100 -14.42 -7.41 9.93
CA GLY A 100 -15.61 -6.99 9.20
C GLY A 100 -16.60 -8.13 8.94
N PHE A 101 -16.11 -9.28 8.48
CA PHE A 101 -16.94 -10.49 8.29
C PHE A 101 -17.42 -11.09 9.61
N VAL A 102 -16.57 -11.14 10.64
CA VAL A 102 -16.94 -11.65 11.97
C VAL A 102 -18.03 -10.79 12.62
N MET A 103 -18.03 -9.48 12.37
CA MET A 103 -19.09 -8.57 12.82
C MET A 103 -20.48 -8.91 12.26
N LEU A 104 -20.57 -9.56 11.09
CA LEU A 104 -21.84 -10.03 10.53
C LEU A 104 -22.46 -11.17 11.37
N CYS A 105 -21.63 -11.95 12.08
CA CYS A 105 -22.09 -13.11 12.84
C CYS A 105 -22.53 -12.80 14.27
N CYS A 106 -21.85 -11.94 15.08
CA CYS A 106 -22.34 -11.74 16.46
C CYS A 106 -21.82 -10.56 17.33
N CYS A 107 -20.88 -9.69 16.91
CA CYS A 107 -20.25 -8.74 17.85
C CYS A 107 -20.20 -7.27 17.36
N ARG A 108 -20.95 -6.37 18.01
CA ARG A 108 -20.94 -4.91 17.71
C ARG A 108 -19.75 -4.15 18.27
N CYS A 109 -19.06 -4.68 19.28
CA CYS A 109 -17.91 -4.03 19.93
C CYS A 109 -16.67 -3.92 19.02
N LEU A 110 -16.57 -4.81 18.02
CA LEU A 110 -15.44 -4.85 17.08
C LEU A 110 -15.47 -3.70 16.05
N ARG A 111 -16.56 -2.91 16.01
CA ARG A 111 -16.70 -1.80 15.06
C ARG A 111 -15.63 -0.73 15.28
N TRP A 112 -15.41 -0.34 16.53
CA TRP A 112 -14.39 0.66 16.87
C TRP A 112 -12.97 0.15 16.60
N LEU A 113 -12.70 -1.12 16.92
CA LEU A 113 -11.42 -1.75 16.62
C LEU A 113 -11.14 -1.76 15.11
N THR A 114 -12.12 -2.17 14.30
CA THR A 114 -11.99 -2.21 12.84
C THR A 114 -11.81 -0.81 12.26
N LEU A 115 -12.53 0.20 12.78
CA LEU A 115 -12.31 1.60 12.38
C LEU A 115 -10.88 2.08 12.66
N ILE A 116 -10.35 1.79 13.85
CA ILE A 116 -8.97 2.15 14.20
C ILE A 116 -7.97 1.45 13.27
N LEU A 117 -8.15 0.16 13.01
CA LEU A 117 -7.27 -0.59 12.10
C LEU A 117 -7.27 -0.01 10.68
N ASN A 118 -8.42 0.44 10.17
CA ASN A 118 -8.47 1.11 8.85
C ASN A 118 -7.76 2.45 8.84
N LEU A 119 -7.97 3.26 9.88
CA LEU A 119 -7.29 4.54 10.04
C LEU A 119 -5.77 4.34 10.08
N LEU A 120 -5.30 3.32 10.81
CA LEU A 120 -3.90 2.94 10.86
C LEU A 120 -3.40 2.44 9.50
N ALA A 121 -4.12 1.54 8.82
CA ALA A 121 -3.73 1.04 7.51
C ALA A 121 -3.59 2.16 6.48
N THR A 122 -4.55 3.10 6.44
CA THR A 122 -4.50 4.29 5.59
C THR A 122 -3.34 5.20 5.97
N GLY A 123 -3.14 5.47 7.26
CA GLY A 123 -2.02 6.30 7.74
C GLY A 123 -0.65 5.72 7.36
N VAL A 124 -0.49 4.40 7.51
CA VAL A 124 0.73 3.69 7.09
C VAL A 124 0.90 3.76 5.57
N ALA A 125 -0.17 3.57 4.79
CA ALA A 125 -0.12 3.70 3.33
C ALA A 125 0.28 5.13 2.88
N CYS A 126 -0.25 6.17 3.52
CA CYS A 126 0.16 7.55 3.28
C CYS A 126 1.64 7.77 3.63
N ALA A 127 2.13 7.19 4.72
CA ALA A 127 3.53 7.26 5.11
C ALA A 127 4.45 6.59 4.07
N VAL A 128 4.05 5.45 3.50
CA VAL A 128 4.78 4.79 2.39
C VAL A 128 4.94 5.75 1.22
N VAL A 129 3.85 6.37 0.75
CA VAL A 129 3.89 7.31 -0.37
C VAL A 129 4.76 8.53 -0.04
N ALA A 130 4.64 9.08 1.17
CA ALA A 130 5.44 10.23 1.61
C ALA A 130 6.95 9.90 1.63
N LEU A 131 7.34 8.74 2.15
CA LEU A 131 8.74 8.28 2.15
C LEU A 131 9.28 8.11 0.73
N MET A 132 8.46 7.61 -0.19
CA MET A 132 8.83 7.42 -1.58
C MET A 132 9.02 8.74 -2.33
N ILE A 133 8.12 9.71 -2.10
CA ILE A 133 8.23 11.07 -2.65
C ILE A 133 9.48 11.75 -2.08
N ASP A 134 9.69 11.70 -0.77
CA ASP A 134 10.86 12.30 -0.11
C ASP A 134 12.17 11.67 -0.61
N ALA A 135 12.22 10.35 -0.77
CA ALA A 135 13.37 9.66 -1.34
C ALA A 135 13.63 9.98 -2.82
N TYR A 136 12.62 10.44 -3.57
CA TYR A 136 12.76 10.79 -4.99
C TYR A 136 13.10 12.27 -5.21
N TYR A 137 12.44 13.18 -4.49
CA TYR A 137 12.58 14.62 -4.68
C TYR A 137 13.68 15.25 -3.81
N ASN A 138 13.90 14.73 -2.60
CA ASN A 138 14.93 15.27 -1.73
C ASN A 138 16.22 14.45 -1.94
N ASN A 139 17.26 15.13 -2.41
CA ASN A 139 18.59 14.55 -2.55
C ASN A 139 19.23 14.44 -1.17
N HIS A 140 19.03 13.29 -0.51
CA HIS A 140 19.72 12.92 0.74
C HIS A 140 21.10 12.29 0.48
N ASP A 141 21.55 12.38 -0.77
CA ASP A 141 22.82 11.88 -1.26
C ASP A 141 23.86 13.01 -1.15
N SER A 142 24.52 13.09 0.01
CA SER A 142 25.70 13.93 0.16
C SER A 142 26.79 13.41 -0.78
N PRO A 143 27.43 14.26 -1.62
CA PRO A 143 28.64 13.85 -2.32
C PRO A 143 29.71 13.61 -1.27
N THR A 144 30.08 12.36 -1.04
CA THR A 144 31.35 12.00 -0.38
C THR A 144 32.45 11.96 -1.43
#